data_AF-A0A0E3PGP4-F1
#
_entry.id   AF-A0A0E3PGP4-F1
#
_cell.length_a   1.000
_cell.length_b   1.000
_cell.length_c   1.000
_cell.angle_alpha   90.00
_cell.angle_beta   90.00
_cell.angle_gamma   90.00
#
_symmetry.space_group_name_H-M   'P 1'
#
loop_
_entity.id
_entity.type
_entity.pdbx_description
1 polymer ?
#
loop_
_entity_poly.entity_id
_entity_poly.type
_entity_poly.pdbx_seq_one_letter_code
_entity_poly.pdbx_strand_id
1 'polypeptide(L)'
;MGRIPVPLKYTFKDGLEAILKNYRIEKGIRLKCYFPMGGGSGYSLFQHIHEVDNIDDFPNIVLSSSFDNVFEKNFFGKFIDKGYFQACQPKPLPPIYAECGIEDPEKQFTIFAVVPIVFLVDHRRLGSLPVPGQWSDILDPIYHDKIIVGGWRKDEKSPYSEFNTFLFLNIYKDHGIQGLKHLAYNTKNMLHYVHMSRIAGSDNELGATIYIIPWFLADICPRGGKTSVIWPGYGALAFPFYILAKKAKLEELDALIKYTTGRKIVLVSTHDPLLALMGNRRIVIRNGAISNIIETSKQERANLEYMEFLDCKMTELRDMLRNGGRIDTELNWCSG
;
A
#
# COMPACT_ATOMS: atom_id res chain seq x y z
N MET A 1 2.18 -18.43 -4.87
CA MET A 1 3.08 -17.37 -4.36
C MET A 1 2.22 -16.22 -3.84
N GLY A 2 2.65 -15.48 -2.82
CA GLY A 2 1.88 -14.31 -2.34
C GLY A 2 2.72 -13.10 -1.96
N ARG A 3 2.30 -11.92 -2.42
CA ARG A 3 2.82 -10.59 -2.06
C ARG A 3 1.67 -9.76 -1.53
N ILE A 4 1.77 -9.34 -0.27
CA ILE A 4 0.82 -8.41 0.36
C ILE A 4 1.58 -7.29 1.09
N PRO A 5 0.92 -6.17 1.43
CA PRO A 5 1.55 -5.07 2.14
C PRO A 5 2.12 -5.50 3.49
N VAL A 6 3.24 -4.89 3.88
CA VAL A 6 3.96 -5.18 5.13
C VAL A 6 3.05 -5.24 6.37
N PRO A 7 2.10 -4.31 6.59
CA PRO A 7 1.23 -4.35 7.78
C PRO A 7 0.36 -5.61 7.90
N LEU A 8 0.13 -6.33 6.79
CA LEU A 8 -0.71 -7.53 6.76
C LEU A 8 0.08 -8.84 6.77
N LYS A 9 1.40 -8.78 6.52
CA LYS A 9 2.22 -9.96 6.24
C LYS A 9 2.21 -11.01 7.34
N TYR A 10 2.42 -10.60 8.58
CA TYR A 10 2.53 -11.54 9.71
C TYR A 10 1.19 -12.24 9.98
N THR A 11 0.12 -11.48 10.14
CA THR A 11 -1.24 -12.01 10.37
C THR A 11 -1.68 -12.94 9.23
N PHE A 12 -1.35 -12.60 7.97
CA PHE A 12 -1.65 -13.45 6.84
C PHE A 12 -0.81 -14.74 6.83
N LYS A 13 0.48 -14.65 7.17
CA LYS A 13 1.37 -15.79 7.24
C LYS A 13 0.91 -16.81 8.28
N ASP A 14 0.56 -16.36 9.48
CA ASP A 14 0.16 -17.26 10.57
C ASP A 14 -1.10 -18.05 10.21
N GLY A 15 -2.10 -17.37 9.63
CA GLY A 15 -3.31 -18.06 9.16
C GLY A 15 -3.04 -18.97 7.95
N LEU A 16 -2.14 -18.57 7.04
CA LEU A 16 -1.71 -19.42 5.93
C LEU A 16 -1.05 -20.70 6.44
N GLU A 17 -0.15 -20.62 7.41
CA GLU A 17 0.52 -21.79 8.00
C GLU A 17 -0.49 -22.75 8.66
N ALA A 18 -1.49 -22.22 9.37
CA ALA A 18 -2.56 -23.02 9.95
C ALA A 18 -3.36 -23.79 8.88
N ILE A 19 -3.70 -23.14 7.76
CA ILE A 19 -4.42 -23.77 6.66
C ILE A 19 -3.58 -24.84 5.98
N LEU A 20 -2.30 -24.56 5.72
CA LEU A 20 -1.40 -25.52 5.09
C LEU A 20 -1.24 -26.78 5.96
N LYS A 21 -1.21 -26.61 7.28
CA LYS A 21 -1.20 -27.73 8.23
C LYS A 21 -2.48 -28.56 8.14
N ASN A 22 -3.66 -27.92 8.20
CA ASN A 22 -4.95 -28.62 8.16
C ASN A 22 -5.16 -29.32 6.80
N TYR A 23 -4.85 -28.64 5.70
CA TYR A 23 -4.97 -29.19 4.35
C TYR A 23 -4.11 -30.45 4.16
N ARG A 24 -2.88 -30.45 4.71
CA ARG A 24 -2.01 -31.63 4.69
C ARG A 24 -2.58 -32.80 5.49
N ILE A 25 -3.18 -32.54 6.65
CA ILE A 25 -3.80 -33.57 7.48
C ILE A 25 -5.03 -34.16 6.79
N GLU A 26 -5.89 -33.33 6.20
CA GLU A 26 -7.15 -33.75 5.59
C GLU A 26 -6.99 -34.41 4.23
N LYS A 27 -6.08 -33.90 3.38
CA LYS A 27 -5.96 -34.32 1.98
C LYS A 27 -4.71 -35.16 1.70
N GLY A 28 -3.76 -35.24 2.64
CA GLY A 28 -2.45 -35.86 2.40
C GLY A 28 -1.56 -35.11 1.40
N ILE A 29 -2.00 -33.95 0.89
CA ILE A 29 -1.30 -33.15 -0.12
C ILE A 29 -0.53 -32.02 0.57
N ARG A 30 0.73 -31.82 0.16
CA ARG A 30 1.55 -30.70 0.63
C ARG A 30 1.58 -29.58 -0.41
N LEU A 31 0.87 -28.50 -0.14
CA LEU A 31 0.98 -27.26 -0.93
C LEU A 31 2.29 -26.53 -0.62
N LYS A 32 3.05 -26.17 -1.66
CA LYS A 32 4.28 -25.38 -1.54
C LYS A 32 3.96 -23.90 -1.72
N CYS A 33 4.09 -23.13 -0.66
CA CYS A 33 3.83 -21.69 -0.68
C CYS A 33 5.13 -20.90 -0.51
N TYR A 34 5.34 -19.94 -1.41
CA TYR A 34 6.37 -18.91 -1.26
C TYR A 34 5.71 -17.58 -0.91
N PHE A 35 6.13 -17.01 0.22
CA PHE A 35 5.60 -15.78 0.78
C PHE A 35 6.75 -14.99 1.44
N PRO A 36 7.35 -14.00 0.76
CA PRO A 36 8.54 -13.33 1.24
C PRO A 36 8.26 -12.44 2.45
N MET A 37 9.01 -12.68 3.53
CA MET A 37 8.99 -11.88 4.76
C MET A 37 10.05 -10.78 4.70
N GLY A 38 9.72 -9.58 5.21
CA GLY A 38 10.59 -8.39 5.14
C GLY A 38 10.35 -7.47 3.94
N GLY A 39 11.04 -6.32 3.88
CA GLY A 39 11.05 -5.40 2.74
C GLY A 39 12.23 -5.69 1.80
N GLY A 40 11.99 -5.74 0.48
CA GLY A 40 13.05 -5.78 -0.53
C GLY A 40 13.49 -7.17 -1.02
N SER A 41 14.14 -7.99 -0.19
CA SER A 41 14.97 -9.11 -0.68
C SER A 41 14.23 -10.35 -1.19
N GLY A 42 12.96 -10.55 -0.83
CA GLY A 42 12.18 -11.71 -1.26
C GLY A 42 11.25 -11.46 -2.47
N TYR A 43 11.32 -10.29 -3.10
CA TYR A 43 10.44 -9.94 -4.21
C TYR A 43 11.01 -10.19 -5.60
N SER A 44 12.28 -10.59 -5.72
CA SER A 44 12.93 -10.87 -7.02
C SER A 44 12.17 -11.91 -7.84
N LEU A 45 11.64 -12.96 -7.21
CA LEU A 45 10.83 -13.96 -7.91
C LEU A 45 9.54 -13.38 -8.52
N PHE A 46 8.95 -12.35 -7.90
CA PHE A 46 7.79 -11.66 -8.47
C PHE A 46 8.17 -10.76 -9.64
N GLN A 47 9.39 -10.22 -9.67
CA GLN A 47 9.87 -9.41 -10.79
C GLN A 47 9.98 -10.25 -12.07
N HIS A 48 10.42 -11.50 -11.96
CA HIS A 48 10.64 -12.37 -13.13
C HIS A 48 9.49 -13.36 -13.41
N ILE A 49 8.41 -13.33 -12.63
CA ILE A 49 7.32 -14.34 -12.72
C ILE A 49 6.62 -14.37 -14.09
N HIS A 50 6.64 -13.24 -14.80
CA HIS A 50 6.01 -13.05 -16.11
C HIS A 50 6.89 -13.55 -17.27
N GLU A 51 8.17 -13.84 -17.01
CA GLU A 51 9.15 -14.22 -18.04
C GLU A 51 9.01 -15.69 -18.45
N VAL A 52 8.28 -16.50 -17.67
CA VAL A 52 8.05 -17.93 -17.97
C VAL A 52 7.40 -18.11 -19.34
N ASP A 53 7.82 -19.17 -20.04
CA ASP A 53 7.30 -19.53 -21.36
C ASP A 53 6.25 -20.64 -21.31
N ASN A 54 6.33 -21.52 -20.32
CA ASN A 54 5.36 -22.59 -20.10
C ASN A 54 4.48 -22.26 -18.89
N ILE A 55 3.17 -22.52 -19.03
CA ILE A 55 2.20 -22.35 -17.95
C ILE A 55 2.56 -23.23 -16.74
N ASP A 56 3.19 -24.38 -16.92
CA ASP A 56 3.56 -25.29 -15.83
C ASP A 56 4.62 -24.70 -14.90
N ASP A 57 5.48 -23.81 -15.42
CA ASP A 57 6.48 -23.10 -14.63
C ASP A 57 5.88 -21.91 -13.86
N PHE A 58 4.70 -21.43 -14.27
CA PHE A 58 3.96 -20.41 -13.54
C PHE A 58 3.34 -21.00 -12.26
N PRO A 59 3.32 -20.29 -11.11
CA PRO A 59 2.65 -20.79 -9.90
C PRO A 59 1.16 -21.06 -10.10
N ASN A 60 0.64 -22.10 -9.45
CA ASN A 60 -0.79 -22.44 -9.55
C ASN A 60 -1.73 -21.32 -9.03
N ILE A 61 -1.24 -20.52 -8.09
CA ILE A 61 -1.92 -19.33 -7.56
C ILE A 61 -0.91 -18.23 -7.26
N VAL A 62 -1.23 -17.00 -7.66
CA VAL A 62 -0.48 -15.79 -7.31
C VAL A 62 -1.43 -14.84 -6.61
N LEU A 63 -1.06 -14.43 -5.41
CA LEU A 63 -1.67 -13.33 -4.67
C LEU A 63 -0.75 -12.11 -4.80
N SER A 64 -1.26 -10.97 -5.27
CA SER A 64 -0.43 -9.78 -5.43
C SER A 64 -1.15 -8.50 -5.01
N SER A 65 -0.37 -7.62 -4.39
CA SER A 65 -0.72 -6.24 -4.06
C SER A 65 0.08 -5.26 -4.92
N SER A 66 0.46 -5.66 -6.13
CA SER A 66 1.29 -4.87 -7.04
C SER A 66 0.72 -4.93 -8.43
N PHE A 67 0.63 -3.77 -9.09
CA PHE A 67 0.18 -3.68 -10.47
C PHE A 67 1.43 -3.71 -11.37
N ASP A 68 1.94 -4.91 -11.62
CA ASP A 68 3.24 -5.16 -12.24
C ASP A 68 3.13 -6.14 -13.44
N ASN A 69 4.17 -6.92 -13.68
CA ASN A 69 4.53 -7.46 -14.99
C ASN A 69 3.55 -8.50 -15.56
N VAL A 70 2.64 -9.04 -14.74
CA VAL A 70 1.57 -9.93 -15.23
C VAL A 70 0.47 -9.20 -16.00
N PHE A 71 0.45 -7.86 -15.94
CA PHE A 71 -0.44 -7.01 -16.74
C PHE A 71 0.15 -6.60 -18.09
N GLU A 72 1.33 -7.13 -18.45
CA GLU A 72 1.95 -6.85 -19.73
C GLU A 72 1.29 -7.61 -20.88
N LYS A 73 1.26 -6.97 -22.05
CA LYS A 73 0.68 -7.53 -23.28
C LYS A 73 1.25 -8.90 -23.65
N ASN A 74 2.55 -9.12 -23.41
CA ASN A 74 3.20 -10.39 -23.69
C ASN A 74 2.66 -11.52 -22.79
N PHE A 75 2.54 -11.26 -21.48
CA PHE A 75 1.97 -12.23 -20.53
C PHE A 75 0.50 -12.54 -20.87
N PHE A 76 -0.25 -11.52 -21.31
CA PHE A 76 -1.62 -11.68 -21.78
C PHE A 76 -1.70 -12.67 -22.96
N GLY A 77 -0.97 -12.41 -24.03
CA GLY A 77 -0.95 -13.28 -25.20
C GLY A 77 -0.41 -14.69 -24.92
N LYS A 78 0.56 -14.83 -24.01
CA LYS A 78 1.09 -16.13 -23.60
C LYS A 78 0.05 -16.96 -22.85
N PHE A 79 -0.68 -16.36 -21.91
CA PHE A 79 -1.46 -17.13 -20.93
C PHE A 79 -2.88 -16.63 -20.65
N ILE A 80 -3.10 -15.32 -20.48
CA ILE A 80 -4.42 -14.78 -20.11
C ILE A 80 -5.42 -15.02 -21.25
N ASP A 81 -5.09 -14.60 -22.46
CA ASP A 81 -5.96 -14.68 -23.65
C ASP A 81 -6.25 -16.13 -24.06
N LYS A 82 -5.39 -17.07 -23.63
CA LYS A 82 -5.57 -18.52 -23.85
C LYS A 82 -6.48 -19.19 -22.81
N GLY A 83 -6.96 -18.46 -21.81
CA GLY A 83 -7.93 -18.96 -20.83
C GLY A 83 -7.35 -19.90 -19.76
N TYR A 84 -6.05 -19.79 -19.46
CA TYR A 84 -5.43 -20.62 -18.40
C TYR A 84 -5.88 -20.25 -16.98
N PHE A 85 -6.41 -19.04 -16.80
CA PHE A 85 -6.80 -18.50 -15.50
C PHE A 85 -8.30 -18.28 -15.40
N GLN A 86 -8.82 -18.36 -14.19
CA GLN A 86 -10.23 -18.12 -13.91
C GLN A 86 -10.39 -17.45 -12.54
N ALA A 87 -11.29 -16.46 -12.49
CA ALA A 87 -11.67 -15.79 -11.27
C ALA A 87 -12.38 -16.75 -10.30
N CYS A 88 -12.04 -16.64 -9.03
CA CYS A 88 -12.48 -17.52 -7.95
C CYS A 88 -13.04 -16.71 -6.77
N GLN A 89 -13.66 -15.56 -7.06
CA GLN A 89 -14.30 -14.71 -6.05
C GLN A 89 -15.53 -15.45 -5.49
N PRO A 90 -15.69 -15.59 -4.16
CA PRO A 90 -16.90 -16.17 -3.57
C PRO A 90 -18.15 -15.38 -3.97
N LYS A 91 -19.25 -16.10 -4.19
CA LYS A 91 -20.56 -15.51 -4.50
C LYS A 91 -21.55 -15.74 -3.36
N PRO A 92 -22.45 -14.77 -3.08
CA PRO A 92 -22.50 -13.43 -3.68
C PRO A 92 -21.30 -12.58 -3.25
N LEU A 93 -20.93 -11.59 -4.08
CA LEU A 93 -19.92 -10.62 -3.69
C LEU A 93 -20.40 -9.80 -2.49
N PRO A 94 -19.49 -9.31 -1.63
CA PRO A 94 -19.83 -8.26 -0.69
C PRO A 94 -20.55 -7.09 -1.41
N PRO A 95 -21.65 -6.53 -0.86
CA PRO A 95 -22.42 -5.48 -1.55
C PRO A 95 -21.56 -4.33 -2.06
N ILE A 96 -20.65 -3.81 -1.23
CA ILE A 96 -19.72 -2.75 -1.61
C ILE A 96 -18.83 -3.11 -2.82
N TYR A 97 -18.44 -4.37 -2.97
CA TYR A 97 -17.66 -4.83 -4.13
C TYR A 97 -18.52 -4.91 -5.39
N ALA A 98 -19.77 -5.37 -5.25
CA ALA A 98 -20.72 -5.41 -6.35
C ALA A 98 -21.09 -4.01 -6.84
N GLU A 99 -21.41 -3.09 -5.91
CA GLU A 99 -21.77 -1.70 -6.19
C GLU A 99 -20.62 -0.93 -6.86
N CYS A 100 -19.38 -1.16 -6.43
CA CYS A 100 -18.20 -0.54 -7.04
C CYS A 100 -17.76 -1.21 -8.35
N GLY A 101 -18.39 -2.30 -8.79
CA GLY A 101 -18.05 -2.97 -10.04
C GLY A 101 -16.62 -3.49 -10.10
N ILE A 102 -16.02 -3.88 -8.96
CA ILE A 102 -14.61 -4.31 -8.91
C ILE A 102 -14.37 -5.69 -9.51
N GLU A 103 -15.43 -6.40 -9.86
CA GLU A 103 -15.34 -7.71 -10.44
C GLU A 103 -14.78 -7.62 -11.85
N ASP A 104 -13.75 -8.41 -12.13
CA ASP A 104 -13.21 -8.54 -13.48
C ASP A 104 -14.33 -8.97 -14.45
N PRO A 105 -14.64 -8.18 -15.50
CA PRO A 105 -15.65 -8.55 -16.48
C PRO A 105 -15.29 -9.83 -17.22
N GLU A 106 -13.99 -10.07 -17.48
CA GLU A 106 -13.50 -11.24 -18.23
C GLU A 106 -13.34 -12.49 -17.37
N LYS A 107 -13.55 -12.37 -16.05
CA LYS A 107 -13.48 -13.47 -15.08
C LYS A 107 -12.15 -14.22 -15.11
N GLN A 108 -11.04 -13.53 -15.31
CA GLN A 108 -9.68 -14.06 -15.30
C GLN A 108 -8.96 -13.74 -13.99
N PHE A 109 -9.20 -12.55 -13.44
CA PHE A 109 -8.64 -12.04 -12.20
C PHE A 109 -9.69 -12.00 -11.08
N THR A 110 -9.23 -12.28 -9.86
CA THR A 110 -10.05 -12.21 -8.65
C THR A 110 -9.63 -11.01 -7.84
N ILE A 111 -10.40 -9.92 -7.83
CA ILE A 111 -10.14 -8.79 -6.95
C ILE A 111 -10.73 -9.13 -5.59
N PHE A 112 -9.89 -9.19 -4.55
CA PHE A 112 -10.31 -9.58 -3.20
C PHE A 112 -10.21 -8.45 -2.18
N ALA A 113 -9.43 -7.41 -2.49
CA ALA A 113 -9.33 -6.18 -1.71
C ALA A 113 -8.96 -5.00 -2.61
N VAL A 114 -9.27 -3.79 -2.15
CA VAL A 114 -8.87 -2.54 -2.79
C VAL A 114 -8.26 -1.59 -1.78
N VAL A 115 -7.30 -0.78 -2.21
CA VAL A 115 -6.75 0.34 -1.44
C VAL A 115 -7.16 1.63 -2.15
N PRO A 116 -8.15 2.37 -1.61
CA PRO A 116 -8.51 3.67 -2.16
C PRO A 116 -7.35 4.66 -2.04
N ILE A 117 -7.00 5.33 -3.13
CA ILE A 117 -6.04 6.43 -3.15
C ILE A 117 -6.82 7.74 -3.25
N VAL A 118 -6.52 8.66 -2.33
CA VAL A 118 -7.23 9.93 -2.12
C VAL A 118 -6.25 11.10 -2.09
N PHE A 119 -6.78 12.32 -2.02
CA PHE A 119 -5.98 13.48 -1.67
C PHE A 119 -6.03 13.71 -0.16
N LEU A 120 -4.88 13.94 0.45
CA LEU A 120 -4.77 14.56 1.76
C LEU A 120 -4.25 15.97 1.55
N VAL A 121 -5.03 16.98 1.94
CA VAL A 121 -4.73 18.40 1.71
C VAL A 121 -4.31 19.05 3.01
N ASP A 122 -3.16 19.73 3.00
CA ASP A 122 -2.65 20.54 4.11
C ASP A 122 -3.12 22.00 3.96
N HIS A 123 -4.09 22.40 4.78
CA HIS A 123 -4.69 23.74 4.73
C HIS A 123 -3.72 24.84 5.14
N ARG A 124 -2.65 24.51 5.88
CA ARG A 124 -1.62 25.50 6.25
C ARG A 124 -0.80 25.93 5.04
N ARG A 125 -0.63 25.04 4.06
CA ARG A 125 0.16 25.26 2.83
C ARG A 125 -0.71 25.54 1.61
N LEU A 126 -2.04 25.48 1.76
CA LEU A 126 -2.99 25.72 0.68
C LEU A 126 -3.04 27.21 0.30
N GLY A 127 -3.05 28.10 1.28
CA GLY A 127 -3.18 29.54 1.02
C GLY A 127 -4.49 29.85 0.30
N SER A 128 -4.40 30.55 -0.84
CA SER A 128 -5.54 30.88 -1.71
C SER A 128 -5.80 29.88 -2.83
N LEU A 129 -5.04 28.78 -2.90
CA LEU A 129 -5.24 27.77 -3.94
C LEU A 129 -6.58 27.03 -3.73
N PRO A 130 -7.27 26.65 -4.81
CA PRO A 130 -8.45 25.82 -4.69
C PRO A 130 -8.08 24.44 -4.13
N VAL A 131 -8.99 23.84 -3.37
CA VAL A 131 -8.87 22.43 -2.96
C VAL A 131 -9.15 21.57 -4.19
N PRO A 132 -8.23 20.65 -4.60
CA PRO A 132 -8.48 19.80 -5.76
C PRO A 132 -9.65 18.84 -5.46
N GLY A 133 -10.65 18.85 -6.32
CA GLY A 133 -11.84 18.00 -6.22
C GLY A 133 -11.80 16.81 -7.16
N GLN A 134 -10.91 16.79 -8.16
CA GLN A 134 -10.82 15.75 -9.18
C GLN A 134 -9.36 15.46 -9.60
N TRP A 135 -9.13 14.32 -10.26
CA TRP A 135 -7.81 13.92 -10.76
C TRP A 135 -7.25 14.84 -11.86
N SER A 136 -8.12 15.54 -12.60
CA SER A 136 -7.69 16.54 -13.56
C SER A 136 -7.14 17.81 -12.91
N ASP A 137 -7.64 18.18 -11.72
CA ASP A 137 -7.29 19.44 -11.08
C ASP A 137 -5.81 19.47 -10.70
N ILE A 138 -5.27 18.34 -10.24
CA ILE A 138 -3.84 18.19 -9.88
C ILE A 138 -2.88 18.31 -11.06
N LEU A 139 -3.39 18.40 -12.30
CA LEU A 139 -2.62 18.64 -13.51
C LEU A 139 -2.52 20.13 -13.87
N ASP A 140 -3.24 21.00 -13.16
CA ASP A 140 -3.17 22.44 -13.39
C ASP A 140 -1.84 23.00 -12.85
N PRO A 141 -1.07 23.77 -13.64
CA PRO A 141 0.19 24.39 -13.21
C PRO A 141 0.10 25.28 -11.95
N ILE A 142 -1.09 25.69 -11.51
CA ILE A 142 -1.26 26.38 -10.21
C ILE A 142 -0.72 25.55 -9.03
N TYR A 143 -0.60 24.24 -9.19
CA TYR A 143 -0.05 23.32 -8.21
C TYR A 143 1.44 23.00 -8.40
N HIS A 144 2.18 23.82 -9.14
CA HIS A 144 3.64 23.67 -9.29
C HIS A 144 4.36 23.51 -7.94
N ASP A 145 5.13 22.43 -7.79
CA ASP A 145 5.80 22.05 -6.54
C ASP A 145 4.90 21.99 -5.30
N LYS A 146 3.61 21.65 -5.48
CA LYS A 146 2.63 21.54 -4.39
C LYS A 146 2.20 20.11 -4.07
N ILE A 147 2.64 19.12 -4.85
CA ILE A 147 2.18 17.73 -4.73
C ILE A 147 3.29 16.80 -4.25
N ILE A 148 2.95 15.87 -3.36
CA ILE A 148 3.78 14.70 -3.05
C ILE A 148 3.04 13.44 -3.43
N VAL A 149 3.75 12.55 -4.12
CA VAL A 149 3.24 11.22 -4.51
C VAL A 149 4.03 10.11 -3.81
N GLY A 150 3.43 8.91 -3.73
CA GLY A 150 4.08 7.76 -3.13
C GLY A 150 5.29 7.25 -3.92
N GLY A 151 6.43 7.12 -3.25
CA GLY A 151 7.61 6.47 -3.82
C GLY A 151 8.69 6.15 -2.77
N TRP A 152 9.65 5.31 -3.15
CA TRP A 152 10.79 4.99 -2.32
C TRP A 152 12.06 4.83 -3.16
N ARG A 153 13.17 5.34 -2.61
CA ARG A 153 14.54 5.16 -3.08
C ARG A 153 15.45 5.05 -1.87
N LYS A 154 16.61 4.42 -2.04
CA LYS A 154 17.59 4.23 -0.96
C LYS A 154 18.21 5.54 -0.49
N ASP A 155 18.55 6.41 -1.45
CA ASP A 155 19.18 7.71 -1.26
C ASP A 155 18.90 8.58 -2.50
N GLU A 156 19.29 9.86 -2.46
CA GLU A 156 19.00 10.82 -3.54
C GLU A 156 19.67 10.49 -4.87
N LYS A 157 20.78 9.74 -4.83
CA LYS A 157 21.55 9.33 -6.01
C LYS A 157 21.01 8.03 -6.62
N SER A 158 20.22 7.28 -5.86
CA SER A 158 19.61 6.03 -6.29
C SER A 158 18.32 6.29 -7.08
N PRO A 159 18.04 5.48 -8.12
CA PRO A 159 16.74 5.53 -8.78
C PRO A 159 15.63 5.13 -7.80
N TYR A 160 14.41 5.60 -8.08
CA TYR A 160 13.22 5.11 -7.39
C TYR A 160 13.04 3.62 -7.68
N SER A 161 13.04 2.82 -6.62
CA SER A 161 12.80 1.39 -6.67
C SER A 161 11.33 1.05 -6.44
N GLU A 162 10.56 1.97 -5.85
CA GLU A 162 9.11 1.86 -5.73
C GLU A 162 8.45 3.20 -6.05
N PHE A 163 7.33 3.15 -6.77
CA PHE A 163 6.49 4.30 -7.06
C PHE A 163 5.07 3.84 -7.41
N ASN A 164 4.11 4.76 -7.37
CA ASN A 164 2.71 4.45 -7.65
C ASN A 164 2.43 4.33 -9.16
N THR A 165 2.85 3.21 -9.76
CA THR A 165 2.59 2.91 -11.19
C THR A 165 1.10 2.96 -11.52
N PHE A 166 0.23 2.55 -10.60
CA PHE A 166 -1.22 2.56 -10.80
C PHE A 166 -1.76 3.99 -10.98
N LEU A 167 -1.31 4.95 -10.16
CA LEU A 167 -1.64 6.37 -10.35
C LEU A 167 -1.22 6.85 -11.74
N PHE A 168 0.04 6.59 -12.12
CA PHE A 168 0.59 7.06 -13.39
C PHE A 168 -0.13 6.44 -14.59
N LEU A 169 -0.47 5.15 -14.54
CA LEU A 169 -1.24 4.50 -15.59
C LEU A 169 -2.64 5.09 -15.74
N ASN A 170 -3.33 5.42 -14.64
CA ASN A 170 -4.65 6.06 -14.72
C ASN A 170 -4.56 7.48 -15.31
N ILE A 171 -3.58 8.28 -14.88
CA ILE A 171 -3.36 9.61 -15.48
C ILE A 171 -2.99 9.50 -16.97
N TYR A 172 -2.17 8.53 -17.35
CA TYR A 172 -1.84 8.29 -18.76
C TYR A 172 -3.04 7.84 -19.57
N LYS A 173 -3.88 6.95 -19.02
CA LYS A 173 -5.10 6.47 -19.67
C LYS A 173 -6.04 7.64 -20.01
N ASP A 174 -6.23 8.56 -19.07
CA ASP A 174 -7.25 9.60 -19.19
C ASP A 174 -6.70 10.89 -19.85
N HIS A 175 -5.40 11.16 -19.72
CA HIS A 175 -4.77 12.43 -20.16
C HIS A 175 -3.49 12.26 -21.00
N GLY A 176 -3.13 11.02 -21.33
CA GLY A 176 -1.94 10.71 -22.10
C GLY A 176 -0.63 11.13 -21.45
N ILE A 177 0.43 11.21 -22.26
CA ILE A 177 1.76 11.61 -21.79
C ILE A 177 1.81 13.05 -21.26
N GLN A 178 0.92 13.93 -21.73
CA GLN A 178 0.86 15.32 -21.27
C GLN A 178 0.35 15.40 -19.83
N GLY A 179 -0.65 14.60 -19.46
CA GLY A 179 -1.07 14.50 -18.06
C GLY A 179 0.07 14.07 -17.14
N LEU A 180 0.89 13.10 -17.55
CA LEU A 180 2.07 12.71 -16.77
C LEU A 180 3.10 13.83 -16.63
N LYS A 181 3.34 14.60 -17.70
CA LYS A 181 4.25 15.75 -17.66
C LYS A 181 3.74 16.84 -16.71
N HIS A 182 2.44 17.15 -16.74
CA HIS A 182 1.84 18.11 -15.82
C HIS A 182 1.90 17.63 -14.37
N LEU A 183 1.57 16.35 -14.11
CA LEU A 183 1.71 15.78 -12.78
C LEU A 183 3.16 15.86 -12.28
N ALA A 184 4.13 15.52 -13.12
CA ALA A 184 5.55 15.63 -12.79
C ALA A 184 5.95 17.07 -12.49
N TYR A 185 5.50 18.04 -13.30
CA TYR A 185 5.74 19.47 -13.08
C TYR A 185 5.15 19.97 -11.75
N ASN A 186 4.02 19.41 -11.32
CA ASN A 186 3.37 19.78 -10.06
C ASN A 186 3.91 19.01 -8.84
N THR A 187 4.71 17.96 -9.08
CA THR A 187 5.24 17.08 -8.03
C THR A 187 6.53 17.66 -7.44
N LYS A 188 6.45 18.09 -6.17
CA LYS A 188 7.60 18.54 -5.38
C LYS A 188 8.54 17.40 -5.04
N ASN A 189 8.01 16.25 -4.63
CA ASN A 189 8.79 15.10 -4.20
C ASN A 189 7.99 13.80 -4.26
N MET A 190 8.69 12.67 -4.24
CA MET A 190 8.09 11.35 -4.00
C MET A 190 8.63 10.77 -2.70
N LEU A 191 7.72 10.47 -1.76
CA LEU A 191 8.05 10.02 -0.41
C LEU A 191 7.32 8.73 -0.06
N HIS A 192 7.85 7.97 0.89
CA HIS A 192 7.17 6.78 1.40
C HIS A 192 5.86 7.19 2.09
N TYR A 193 4.78 6.45 1.89
CA TYR A 193 3.45 6.88 2.33
C TYR A 193 3.35 7.12 3.85
N VAL A 194 4.03 6.32 4.68
CA VAL A 194 4.08 6.54 6.13
C VAL A 194 4.75 7.87 6.46
N HIS A 195 5.80 8.24 5.73
CA HIS A 195 6.46 9.53 5.93
C HIS A 195 5.52 10.68 5.52
N MET A 196 4.80 10.54 4.40
CA MET A 196 3.78 11.51 3.96
C MET A 196 2.73 11.75 5.05
N SER A 197 2.18 10.69 5.65
CA SER A 197 1.16 10.81 6.71
C SER A 197 1.66 11.51 7.98
N ARG A 198 2.96 11.41 8.28
CA ARG A 198 3.59 12.05 9.44
C ARG A 198 3.83 13.55 9.20
N ILE A 199 4.32 13.91 8.02
CA ILE A 199 4.70 15.30 7.74
C ILE A 199 3.53 16.19 7.32
N ALA A 200 2.43 15.61 6.83
CA ALA A 200 1.25 16.38 6.46
C ALA A 200 0.71 17.20 7.65
N GLY A 201 0.43 18.48 7.44
CA GLY A 201 0.01 19.41 8.49
C GLY A 201 1.14 19.92 9.41
N SER A 202 2.40 19.49 9.20
CA SER A 202 3.55 19.90 10.00
C SER A 202 4.34 21.04 9.35
N ASP A 203 5.29 21.59 10.12
CA ASP A 203 6.25 22.60 9.64
C ASP A 203 7.45 21.99 8.88
N ASN A 204 7.46 20.67 8.67
CA ASN A 204 8.56 20.00 7.97
C ASN A 204 8.72 20.52 6.53
N GLU A 205 9.91 20.97 6.15
CA GLU A 205 10.18 21.59 4.84
C GLU A 205 9.91 20.64 3.66
N LEU A 206 10.04 19.32 3.87
CA LEU A 206 9.71 18.30 2.87
C LEU A 206 8.20 18.21 2.59
N GLY A 207 7.34 18.81 3.42
CA GLY A 207 5.89 18.80 3.23
C GLY A 207 5.42 19.58 2.00
N ALA A 208 4.19 19.30 1.57
CA ALA A 208 3.55 19.94 0.43
C ALA A 208 2.06 20.22 0.70
N THR A 209 1.38 20.86 -0.23
CA THR A 209 -0.04 21.21 -0.07
C THR A 209 -0.95 20.01 -0.28
N ILE A 210 -0.62 19.14 -1.24
CA ILE A 210 -1.43 17.99 -1.65
C ILE A 210 -0.58 16.72 -1.56
N TYR A 211 -1.14 15.68 -0.94
CA TYR A 211 -0.52 14.37 -0.84
C TYR A 211 -1.43 13.34 -1.50
N ILE A 212 -0.91 12.59 -2.47
CA ILE A 212 -1.64 11.47 -3.11
C ILE A 212 -1.29 10.18 -2.38
N ILE A 213 -2.21 9.67 -1.56
CA ILE A 213 -1.90 8.69 -0.51
C ILE A 213 -3.04 7.68 -0.33
N PRO A 214 -2.77 6.43 0.12
CA PRO A 214 -3.80 5.52 0.58
C PRO A 214 -4.71 6.13 1.66
N TRP A 215 -6.02 5.97 1.50
CA TRP A 215 -7.03 6.52 2.40
C TRP A 215 -6.78 6.17 3.87
N PHE A 216 -6.44 4.91 4.17
CA PHE A 216 -6.21 4.50 5.56
C PHE A 216 -5.04 5.25 6.22
N LEU A 217 -4.04 5.70 5.46
CA LEU A 217 -2.93 6.52 5.98
C LEU A 217 -3.31 7.99 6.10
N ALA A 218 -4.18 8.48 5.22
CA ALA A 218 -4.75 9.81 5.33
C ALA A 218 -5.65 9.93 6.57
N ASP A 219 -6.45 8.90 6.84
CA ASP A 219 -7.42 8.84 7.95
C ASP A 219 -6.73 8.82 9.32
N ILE A 220 -5.60 8.12 9.43
CA ILE A 220 -4.80 8.07 10.66
C ILE A 220 -3.77 9.21 10.77
N CYS A 221 -3.85 10.23 9.90
CA CYS A 221 -2.97 11.38 9.98
C CYS A 221 -3.18 12.09 11.34
N PRO A 222 -2.11 12.33 12.12
CA PRO A 222 -2.25 12.83 13.49
C PRO A 222 -2.87 14.23 13.57
N ARG A 223 -2.76 15.02 12.49
CA ARG A 223 -3.09 16.44 12.42
C ARG A 223 -4.39 16.73 11.66
N GLY A 224 -5.43 15.92 11.87
CA GLY A 224 -6.73 16.06 11.20
C GLY A 224 -7.48 17.40 11.39
N GLY A 225 -7.02 18.29 12.28
CA GLY A 225 -7.52 19.68 12.36
C GLY A 225 -6.85 20.66 11.39
N LYS A 226 -5.75 20.27 10.76
CA LYS A 226 -4.95 21.06 9.81
C LYS A 226 -4.96 20.46 8.40
N THR A 227 -5.38 19.21 8.30
CA THR A 227 -5.48 18.48 7.03
C THR A 227 -6.90 18.01 6.78
N SER A 228 -7.25 17.78 5.52
CA SER A 228 -8.53 17.16 5.14
C SER A 228 -8.33 16.07 4.11
N VAL A 229 -9.06 14.98 4.26
CA VAL A 229 -9.17 13.93 3.24
C VAL A 229 -10.19 14.35 2.19
N ILE A 230 -9.76 14.46 0.93
CA ILE A 230 -10.63 14.76 -0.20
C ILE A 230 -10.78 13.52 -1.07
N TRP A 231 -12.01 13.07 -1.21
CA TRP A 231 -12.40 12.05 -2.17
C TRP A 231 -12.64 12.73 -3.52
N PRO A 232 -11.94 12.32 -4.59
CA PRO A 232 -12.17 12.88 -5.91
C PRO A 232 -13.63 12.67 -6.36
N GLY A 233 -14.22 13.64 -7.07
CA GLY A 233 -15.66 13.68 -7.38
C GLY A 233 -16.18 12.48 -8.17
N TYR A 234 -15.38 11.93 -9.09
CA TYR A 234 -15.71 10.70 -9.82
C TYR A 234 -15.20 9.42 -9.13
N GLY A 235 -14.66 9.54 -7.92
CA GLY A 235 -14.18 8.43 -7.09
C GLY A 235 -12.68 8.41 -6.85
N ALA A 236 -12.29 7.82 -5.73
CA ALA A 236 -10.90 7.47 -5.44
C ALA A 236 -10.40 6.40 -6.40
N LEU A 237 -9.10 6.41 -6.71
CA LEU A 237 -8.49 5.31 -7.45
C LEU A 237 -8.47 4.07 -6.57
N ALA A 238 -9.19 3.02 -6.98
CA ALA A 238 -9.28 1.75 -6.26
C ALA A 238 -8.12 0.84 -6.66
N PHE A 239 -6.97 0.98 -5.99
CA PHE A 239 -5.81 0.12 -6.25
C PHE A 239 -6.15 -1.34 -5.91
N PRO A 240 -6.15 -2.27 -6.88
CA PRO A 240 -6.63 -3.62 -6.66
C PRO A 240 -5.56 -4.52 -6.05
N PHE A 241 -5.95 -5.36 -5.10
CA PHE A 241 -5.22 -6.59 -4.78
C PHE A 241 -5.95 -7.75 -5.45
N TYR A 242 -5.19 -8.60 -6.16
CA TYR A 242 -5.76 -9.65 -6.98
C TYR A 242 -5.18 -11.03 -6.68
N ILE A 243 -5.98 -12.04 -7.04
CA ILE A 243 -5.54 -13.42 -7.22
C ILE A 243 -5.58 -13.73 -8.71
N LEU A 244 -4.50 -14.34 -9.20
CA LEU A 244 -4.44 -15.02 -10.48
C LEU A 244 -4.27 -16.53 -10.22
N ALA A 245 -5.30 -17.31 -10.53
CA ALA A 245 -5.35 -18.74 -10.21
C ALA A 245 -5.58 -19.57 -11.47
N LYS A 246 -4.77 -20.63 -11.65
CA LYS A 246 -4.92 -21.53 -12.81
C LYS A 246 -6.27 -22.23 -12.72
N LYS A 247 -7.03 -22.18 -13.81
CA LYS A 247 -8.37 -22.79 -13.91
C LYS A 247 -8.36 -24.27 -13.54
N ALA A 248 -7.38 -25.02 -14.04
CA ALA A 248 -7.22 -26.45 -13.78
C ALA A 248 -6.88 -26.80 -12.32
N LYS A 249 -6.59 -25.82 -11.47
CA LYS A 249 -6.14 -26.00 -10.08
C LYS A 249 -7.10 -25.43 -9.04
N LEU A 250 -8.24 -24.88 -9.45
CA LEU A 250 -9.16 -24.21 -8.52
C LEU A 250 -9.66 -25.12 -7.40
N GLU A 251 -10.00 -26.37 -7.69
CA GLU A 251 -10.46 -27.33 -6.67
C GLU A 251 -9.36 -27.65 -5.63
N GLU A 252 -8.13 -27.87 -6.10
CA GLU A 252 -6.96 -28.11 -5.24
C GLU A 252 -6.59 -26.88 -4.38
N LEU A 253 -6.96 -25.68 -4.83
CA LEU A 253 -6.62 -24.41 -4.21
C LEU A 253 -7.75 -23.82 -3.35
N ASP A 254 -8.90 -24.48 -3.26
CA ASP A 254 -10.12 -23.96 -2.63
C ASP A 254 -9.89 -23.45 -1.19
N ALA A 255 -9.12 -24.19 -0.39
CA ALA A 255 -8.78 -23.79 0.98
C ALA A 255 -8.00 -22.45 1.03
N LEU A 256 -7.07 -22.24 0.10
CA LEU A 256 -6.30 -20.99 0.01
C LEU A 256 -7.15 -19.83 -0.53
N ILE A 257 -8.03 -20.12 -1.50
CA ILE A 257 -8.96 -19.14 -2.06
C ILE A 257 -9.90 -18.65 -0.95
N LYS A 258 -10.59 -19.57 -0.27
CA LYS A 258 -11.51 -19.26 0.84
C LYS A 258 -10.85 -18.46 1.95
N TYR A 259 -9.61 -18.79 2.30
CA TYR A 259 -8.86 -18.00 3.28
C TYR A 259 -8.61 -16.59 2.81
N THR A 260 -8.23 -16.41 1.55
CA THR A 260 -7.82 -15.10 1.04
C THR A 260 -9.02 -14.19 0.81
N THR A 261 -10.13 -14.74 0.32
CA THR A 261 -11.35 -14.00 -0.02
C THR A 261 -12.41 -14.01 1.09
N GLY A 262 -12.15 -14.71 2.20
CA GLY A 262 -13.06 -14.79 3.33
C GLY A 262 -13.19 -13.46 4.07
N ARG A 263 -14.34 -13.22 4.70
CA ARG A 263 -14.53 -12.06 5.58
C ARG A 263 -13.54 -12.14 6.75
N LYS A 264 -12.66 -11.16 6.86
CA LYS A 264 -11.71 -11.04 7.97
C LYS A 264 -11.76 -9.64 8.55
N ILE A 265 -11.77 -9.57 9.87
CA ILE A 265 -11.41 -8.35 10.58
C ILE A 265 -9.89 -8.28 10.54
N VAL A 266 -9.36 -7.23 9.91
CA VAL A 266 -7.92 -7.00 9.85
C VAL A 266 -7.53 -6.13 11.03
N LEU A 267 -6.74 -6.69 11.94
CA LEU A 267 -6.08 -5.94 13.00
C LEU A 267 -4.64 -5.68 12.58
N VAL A 268 -4.24 -4.41 12.52
CA VAL A 268 -2.85 -4.05 12.27
C VAL A 268 -2.08 -4.20 13.59
N SER A 269 -1.31 -5.27 13.71
CA SER A 269 -0.39 -5.46 14.84
C SER A 269 0.94 -4.80 14.49
N THR A 270 1.36 -3.84 15.30
CA THR A 270 2.63 -3.11 15.12
C THR A 270 3.33 -2.95 16.46
N HIS A 271 4.65 -3.07 16.44
CA HIS A 271 5.52 -2.68 17.56
C HIS A 271 6.08 -1.26 17.39
N ASP A 272 5.83 -0.62 16.23
CA ASP A 272 6.20 0.76 15.99
C ASP A 272 5.24 1.68 16.75
N PRO A 273 5.71 2.42 17.77
CA PRO A 273 4.87 3.31 18.57
C PRO A 273 4.24 4.42 17.72
N LEU A 274 4.87 4.85 16.63
CA LEU A 274 4.31 5.85 15.73
C LEU A 274 3.06 5.30 15.06
N LEU A 275 3.16 4.13 14.41
CA LEU A 275 2.01 3.48 13.77
C LEU A 275 0.92 3.13 14.79
N ALA A 276 1.29 2.72 16.01
CA ALA A 276 0.34 2.39 17.07
C ALA A 276 -0.46 3.62 17.54
N LEU A 277 0.20 4.78 17.66
CA LEU A 277 -0.43 6.02 18.13
C LEU A 277 -1.14 6.81 17.02
N MET A 278 -0.84 6.53 15.75
CA MET A 278 -1.60 7.10 14.62
C MET A 278 -3.05 6.60 14.60
N GLY A 279 -3.31 5.36 15.02
CA GLY A 279 -4.67 4.81 15.11
C GLY A 279 -5.51 5.44 16.23
N ASN A 280 -6.83 5.54 16.04
CA ASN A 280 -7.75 6.07 17.06
C ASN A 280 -7.93 5.12 18.25
N ARG A 281 -7.80 3.80 18.03
CA ARG A 281 -7.97 2.76 19.04
C ARG A 281 -6.94 1.66 18.85
N ARG A 282 -6.52 1.05 19.95
CA ARG A 282 -5.62 -0.10 19.96
C ARG A 282 -6.09 -1.17 20.93
N ILE A 283 -6.01 -2.43 20.51
CA ILE A 283 -6.40 -3.59 21.31
C ILE A 283 -5.16 -4.08 22.06
N VAL A 284 -5.27 -4.23 23.38
CA VAL A 284 -4.23 -4.83 24.23
C VAL A 284 -4.58 -6.29 24.43
N ILE A 285 -3.65 -7.17 24.06
CA ILE A 285 -3.78 -8.62 24.27
C ILE A 285 -2.84 -9.02 25.42
N ARG A 286 -3.37 -9.72 26.43
CA ARG A 286 -2.58 -10.35 27.51
C ARG A 286 -3.08 -11.77 27.72
N ASN A 287 -2.16 -12.72 27.88
CA ASN A 287 -2.47 -14.14 28.12
C ASN A 287 -3.45 -14.75 27.10
N GLY A 288 -3.36 -14.33 25.82
CA GLY A 288 -4.22 -14.83 24.75
C GLY A 288 -5.65 -14.27 24.72
N ALA A 289 -5.99 -13.30 25.59
CA ALA A 289 -7.28 -12.62 25.59
C ALA A 289 -7.13 -11.10 25.41
N ILE A 290 -8.19 -10.46 24.91
CA ILE A 290 -8.27 -8.99 24.90
C ILE A 290 -8.37 -8.54 26.36
N SER A 291 -7.34 -7.85 26.83
CA SER A 291 -7.31 -7.30 28.18
C SER A 291 -7.83 -5.87 28.24
N ASN A 292 -7.69 -5.11 27.15
CA ASN A 292 -8.16 -3.73 27.09
C ASN A 292 -8.34 -3.23 25.65
N ILE A 293 -9.15 -2.19 25.46
CA ILE A 293 -9.20 -1.37 24.24
C ILE A 293 -8.86 0.06 24.66
N ILE A 294 -7.76 0.59 24.14
CA ILE A 294 -7.28 1.92 24.50
C ILE A 294 -7.61 2.87 23.36
N GLU A 295 -8.32 3.95 23.66
CA GLU A 295 -8.47 5.09 22.75
C GLU A 295 -7.23 5.99 22.86
N THR A 296 -6.71 6.43 21.72
CA THR A 296 -5.54 7.31 21.71
C THR A 296 -5.92 8.68 22.26
N SER A 297 -5.35 9.00 23.43
CA SER A 297 -5.63 10.23 24.16
C SER A 297 -5.05 11.48 23.48
N LYS A 298 -5.52 12.67 23.88
CA LYS A 298 -4.96 13.96 23.40
C LYS A 298 -3.47 14.09 23.72
N GLN A 299 -3.04 13.66 24.91
CA GLN A 299 -1.63 13.70 25.30
C GLN A 299 -0.79 12.75 24.46
N GLU A 300 -1.28 11.54 24.16
CA GLU A 300 -0.59 10.61 23.27
C GLU A 300 -0.47 11.14 21.84
N ARG A 301 -1.50 11.84 21.33
CA ARG A 301 -1.42 12.54 20.04
C ARG A 301 -0.39 13.65 20.05
N ALA A 302 -0.28 14.42 21.13
CA ALA A 302 0.75 15.44 21.27
C ALA A 302 2.16 14.82 21.35
N ASN A 303 2.31 13.74 22.12
CA ASN A 303 3.58 13.01 22.21
C ASN A 303 3.97 12.37 20.87
N LEU A 304 3.00 11.94 20.06
CA LEU A 304 3.25 11.42 18.71
C LEU A 304 3.96 12.47 17.85
N GLU A 305 3.58 13.75 17.92
CA GLU A 305 4.27 14.81 17.17
C GLU A 305 5.76 14.91 17.54
N TYR A 306 6.08 14.77 18.83
CA TYR A 306 7.46 14.75 19.31
C TYR A 306 8.21 13.48 18.91
N MET A 307 7.56 12.30 18.99
CA MET A 307 8.15 11.04 18.54
C MET A 307 8.46 11.05 17.04
N GLU A 308 7.61 11.67 16.21
CA GLU A 308 7.85 11.84 14.78
C GLU A 308 9.06 12.73 14.50
N PHE A 309 9.23 13.81 15.28
CA PHE A 309 10.41 14.65 15.20
C PHE A 309 11.70 13.85 15.49
N LEU A 310 11.69 13.04 16.56
CA LEU A 310 12.83 12.19 16.90
C LEU A 310 13.12 11.15 15.80
N ASP A 311 12.10 10.54 15.22
CA ASP A 311 12.28 9.54 14.15
C ASP A 311 12.84 10.17 12.85
N CYS A 312 12.42 11.40 12.53
CA CYS A 312 13.02 12.20 11.44
C CYS A 312 14.51 12.43 11.71
N LYS A 313 14.87 12.89 12.92
CA LYS A 313 16.27 13.12 13.31
C LYS A 313 17.10 11.84 13.28
N MET A 314 16.54 10.73 13.73
CA MET A 314 17.17 9.41 13.62
C MET A 314 17.39 8.97 12.18
N THR A 315 16.47 9.29 11.28
CA THR A 315 16.61 9.01 9.85
C THR A 315 17.72 9.84 9.23
N GLU A 316 17.76 11.14 9.52
CA GLU A 316 18.84 12.05 9.08
C GLU A 316 20.23 11.54 9.52
N LEU A 317 20.38 11.11 10.78
CA LEU A 317 21.66 10.54 11.25
C LEU A 317 22.02 9.24 10.55
N ARG A 318 21.05 8.35 10.32
CA ARG A 318 21.29 7.09 9.59
C ARG A 318 21.78 7.38 8.18
N ASP A 319 21.18 8.36 7.51
CA ASP A 319 21.56 8.72 6.15
C ASP A 319 22.92 9.43 6.11
N MET A 320 23.23 10.28 7.10
CA MET A 320 24.56 10.87 7.24
C MET A 320 25.65 9.81 7.39
N LEU A 321 25.45 8.83 8.29
CA LEU A 321 26.40 7.73 8.47
C LEU A 321 26.53 6.86 7.20
N ARG A 322 25.41 6.56 6.53
CA ARG A 322 25.40 5.78 5.28
C ARG A 322 26.20 6.45 4.16
N ASN A 323 26.24 7.78 4.16
CA ASN A 323 26.98 8.58 3.17
C ASN A 323 28.43 8.87 3.59
N GLY A 324 28.93 8.22 4.64
CA GLY A 324 30.30 8.40 5.14
C GLY A 324 30.51 9.65 5.99
N GLY A 325 29.43 10.32 6.40
CA GLY A 325 29.48 11.42 7.35
C GLY A 325 29.79 10.94 8.78
N ARG A 326 30.27 11.85 9.63
CA ARG A 326 30.62 11.58 11.03
C ARG A 326 29.64 12.29 11.96
N ILE A 327 29.30 11.65 13.08
CA ILE A 327 28.51 12.26 14.15
C ILE A 327 29.50 12.77 15.21
N ASP A 328 30.17 13.88 14.91
CA ASP A 328 31.17 14.48 15.81
C ASP A 328 30.58 15.64 16.66
N THR A 329 29.25 15.79 16.65
CA THR A 329 28.50 16.81 17.41
C THR A 329 27.64 16.16 18.49
N GLU A 330 27.50 16.83 19.64
CA GLU A 330 26.64 16.38 20.73
C GLU A 330 25.16 16.38 20.31
N LEU A 331 24.47 15.26 20.51
CA LEU A 331 23.05 15.10 20.14
C LEU A 331 22.14 15.48 21.32
N ASN A 332 21.74 16.74 21.38
CA ASN A 332 20.81 17.24 22.40
C ASN A 332 19.39 17.33 21.83
N TRP A 333 18.67 16.21 21.84
CA TRP A 333 17.26 16.16 21.39
C TRP A 333 16.25 16.16 22.53
N CYS A 334 16.70 16.04 23.77
CA CYS A 334 15.88 15.93 24.97
C CYS A 334 15.76 17.25 25.77
N SER A 335 16.13 18.39 25.18
CA SER A 335 16.02 19.70 25.83
C SER A 335 14.60 20.25 25.65
N GLY A 336 13.69 19.82 26.51
CA GLY A 336 12.40 20.49 26.75
C GLY A 336 12.55 21.62 27.76
#